data_AF-A0A971MKU6-F1
#
_entry.id   AF-A0A971MKU6-F1
#
_cell.length_a   1.000
_cell.length_b   1.000
_cell.length_c   1.000
_cell.angle_alpha   90.00
_cell.angle_beta   90.00
_cell.angle_gamma   90.00
#
_symmetry.space_group_name_H-M   'P 1'
#
loop_
_entity.id
_entity.type
_entity.pdbx_description
1 polymer ?
#
loop_
_entity_poly.entity_id
_entity_poly.type
_entity_poly.pdbx_seq_one_letter_code
_entity_poly.pdbx_strand_id
1 'polypeptide(L)'
;MEYAALKKNVDRFRDDLNRRKGQRDSLLEQKRQKEVRIADLKREVEKLRQVARLFVMAGEYARQESKETMERLVTNALKMVFQGDHVFHIDFEERADRSEAEFTVSSTYGGNQTVQNDPYDSRGGGVVDVISLALRVAMLETSRPPLDGPLILDEPGKHVSEQYVRQVAEFLNAVCNSFDRQVIMVTHNQHLADAGATSYYIEIKNGESVVSGRSTAFDC
;
A
#
# COMPACT_ATOMS: atom_id res chain seq x y z
N MET A 1 -52.29 77.26 17.63
CA MET A 1 -52.38 75.78 17.78
C MET A 1 -51.78 75.04 16.59
N GLU A 2 -52.03 75.44 15.34
CA GLU A 2 -51.48 74.79 14.12
C GLU A 2 -49.95 74.71 14.05
N TYR A 3 -49.23 75.79 14.40
CA TYR A 3 -47.76 75.82 14.31
C TYR A 3 -47.07 74.77 15.21
N ALA A 4 -47.61 74.54 16.41
CA ALA A 4 -47.08 73.54 17.34
C ALA A 4 -47.33 72.11 16.85
N ALA A 5 -48.48 71.84 16.24
CA ALA A 5 -48.79 70.55 15.62
C ALA A 5 -47.90 70.27 14.40
N LEU A 6 -47.65 71.28 13.57
CA LEU A 6 -46.75 71.18 12.43
C LEU A 6 -45.31 70.87 12.86
N LYS A 7 -44.79 71.58 13.87
CA LYS A 7 -43.44 71.33 14.43
C LYS A 7 -43.29 69.89 14.95
N LYS A 8 -44.29 69.39 15.69
CA LYS A 8 -44.30 68.01 16.20
C LYS A 8 -44.31 66.96 15.08
N ASN A 9 -45.00 67.21 13.97
CA ASN A 9 -45.01 66.32 12.82
C ASN A 9 -43.67 66.34 12.06
N VAL A 10 -43.05 67.51 11.92
CA VAL A 10 -41.71 67.65 11.33
C VAL A 10 -40.66 66.91 12.16
N ASP A 11 -40.72 67.01 13.49
CA ASP A 11 -39.79 66.30 14.38
C ASP A 11 -40.00 64.77 14.30
N ARG A 12 -41.25 64.28 14.29
CA ARG A 12 -41.55 62.86 14.05
C ARG A 12 -41.01 62.35 12.71
N PHE A 13 -41.16 63.14 11.65
CA PHE A 13 -40.64 62.79 10.32
C PHE A 13 -39.12 62.74 10.32
N ARG A 14 -38.46 63.69 11.00
CA ARG A 14 -37.00 63.70 11.17
C ARG A 14 -36.51 62.46 11.92
N ASP A 15 -37.21 62.06 12.99
CA ASP A 15 -36.87 60.86 13.76
C ASP A 15 -37.02 59.58 12.93
N ASP A 16 -38.11 59.44 12.16
CA ASP A 16 -38.32 58.31 11.26
C ASP A 16 -37.24 58.28 10.15
N LEU A 17 -36.91 59.43 9.57
CA LEU A 17 -35.83 59.55 8.59
C LEU A 17 -34.48 59.11 9.16
N ASN A 18 -34.14 59.54 10.38
CA ASN A 18 -32.90 59.17 11.06
C ASN A 18 -32.86 57.66 11.36
N ARG A 19 -33.98 57.09 11.83
CA ARG A 19 -34.11 55.64 12.05
C ARG A 19 -33.90 54.85 10.76
N ARG A 20 -34.55 55.26 9.66
CA ARG A 20 -34.42 54.60 8.35
C ARG A 20 -33.00 54.75 7.77
N LYS A 21 -32.35 55.90 7.95
CA LYS A 21 -30.93 56.08 7.59
C LYS A 21 -30.03 55.11 8.36
N GLY A 22 -30.20 55.00 9.68
CA GLY A 22 -29.42 54.06 10.50
C GLY A 22 -29.63 52.60 10.08
N GLN A 23 -30.88 52.20 9.78
CA GLN A 23 -31.19 50.87 9.24
C GLN A 23 -30.51 50.63 7.89
N ARG A 24 -30.59 51.59 6.96
CA ARG A 24 -29.91 51.51 5.66
C ARG A 24 -28.40 51.36 5.85
N ASP A 25 -27.78 52.17 6.70
CA ASP A 25 -26.33 52.17 6.89
C ASP A 25 -25.85 50.85 7.53
N SER A 26 -26.61 50.30 8.48
CA SER A 26 -26.37 48.96 9.04
C SER A 26 -26.50 47.86 7.98
N LEU A 27 -27.53 47.91 7.13
CA LEU A 27 -27.71 46.94 6.04
C LEU A 27 -26.59 47.03 4.98
N LEU A 28 -26.11 48.24 4.68
CA LEU A 28 -24.99 48.45 3.77
C LEU A 28 -23.69 47.86 4.32
N GLU A 29 -23.42 48.04 5.62
CA GLU A 29 -22.25 47.44 6.26
C GLU A 29 -22.34 45.90 6.31
N GLN A 30 -23.51 45.35 6.66
CA GLN A 30 -23.74 43.90 6.61
C GLN A 30 -23.56 43.33 5.20
N LYS A 31 -24.04 44.04 4.17
CA LYS A 31 -23.84 43.66 2.76
C LYS A 31 -22.36 43.61 2.43
N ARG A 32 -21.61 44.66 2.78
CA ARG A 32 -20.16 44.74 2.56
C ARG A 32 -19.41 43.59 3.22
N GLN A 33 -19.73 43.30 4.49
CA GLN A 33 -19.12 42.18 5.23
C GLN A 33 -19.41 40.82 4.57
N LYS A 34 -20.65 40.60 4.13
CA LYS A 34 -21.03 39.37 3.42
C LYS A 34 -20.34 39.25 2.07
N GLU A 35 -20.19 40.33 1.32
CA GLU A 35 -19.48 40.35 0.03
C GLU A 35 -18.00 39.96 0.21
N VAL A 36 -17.33 40.51 1.23
CA VAL A 36 -15.96 40.11 1.59
C VAL A 36 -15.91 38.63 1.98
N ARG A 37 -16.84 38.17 2.82
CA ARG A 37 -16.89 36.76 3.23
C ARG A 37 -17.11 35.80 2.06
N ILE A 38 -17.95 36.18 1.09
CA ILE A 38 -18.16 35.40 -0.14
C ILE A 38 -16.86 35.32 -0.95
N ALA A 39 -16.13 36.43 -1.08
CA ALA A 39 -14.84 36.44 -1.77
C ALA A 39 -13.81 35.53 -1.09
N ASP A 40 -13.74 35.55 0.24
CA ASP A 40 -12.86 34.68 1.03
C ASP A 40 -13.21 33.20 0.87
N LEU A 41 -14.49 32.85 1.02
CA LEU A 41 -14.96 31.48 0.86
C LEU A 41 -14.71 30.94 -0.55
N LYS A 42 -14.87 31.78 -1.59
CA LYS A 42 -14.53 31.39 -2.96
C LYS A 42 -13.04 31.06 -3.11
N ARG A 43 -12.15 31.87 -2.51
CA ARG A 43 -10.71 31.58 -2.51
C ARG A 43 -10.38 30.29 -1.76
N GLU A 44 -11.05 30.04 -0.64
CA GLU A 44 -10.88 28.83 0.15
C GLU A 44 -11.34 27.58 -0.61
N VAL A 45 -12.50 27.64 -1.28
CA VAL A 45 -13.00 26.54 -2.12
C VAL A 45 -12.02 26.22 -3.24
N GLU A 46 -11.47 27.22 -3.93
CA GLU A 46 -10.48 26.99 -4.99
C GLU A 46 -9.20 26.35 -4.45
N LYS A 47 -8.72 26.79 -3.28
CA LYS A 47 -7.57 26.17 -2.60
C LYS A 47 -7.86 24.71 -2.25
N LEU A 48 -9.00 24.42 -1.64
CA LEU A 48 -9.36 23.05 -1.25
C LEU A 48 -9.55 22.13 -2.46
N ARG A 49 -10.07 22.65 -3.59
CA ARG A 49 -10.13 21.91 -4.86
C ARG A 49 -8.75 21.52 -5.37
N GLN A 50 -7.76 22.43 -5.27
CA GLN A 50 -6.37 22.13 -5.63
C GLN A 50 -5.77 21.07 -4.70
N VAL A 51 -5.99 21.19 -3.39
CA VAL A 51 -5.53 20.20 -2.40
C VAL A 51 -6.14 18.82 -2.67
N ALA A 52 -7.44 18.74 -2.93
CA ALA A 52 -8.10 17.48 -3.26
C ALA A 52 -7.49 16.82 -4.50
N ARG A 53 -7.25 17.59 -5.58
CA ARG A 53 -6.56 17.08 -6.78
C ARG A 53 -5.15 16.59 -6.47
N LEU A 54 -4.40 17.32 -5.64
CA LEU A 54 -3.06 16.90 -5.22
C LEU A 54 -3.10 15.55 -4.50
N PHE A 55 -4.05 15.34 -3.58
CA PHE A 55 -4.16 14.05 -2.88
C PHE A 55 -4.56 12.90 -3.80
N VAL A 56 -5.42 13.13 -4.79
CA VAL A 56 -5.74 12.11 -5.81
C VAL A 56 -4.48 11.72 -6.58
N MET A 57 -3.75 12.69 -7.13
CA MET A 57 -2.51 12.43 -7.88
C MET A 57 -1.45 11.76 -7.02
N ALA A 58 -1.29 12.17 -5.76
CA ALA A 58 -0.35 11.55 -4.83
C ALA A 58 -0.73 10.08 -4.52
N GLY A 59 -2.03 9.80 -4.37
CA GLY A 59 -2.52 8.44 -4.16
C GLY A 59 -2.33 7.54 -5.38
N GLU A 60 -2.60 8.04 -6.58
CA GLU A 60 -2.34 7.33 -7.84
C GLU A 60 -0.85 7.02 -8.01
N TYR A 61 0.00 8.02 -7.80
CA TYR A 61 1.46 7.85 -7.87
C TYR A 61 1.97 6.84 -6.85
N ALA A 62 1.54 6.92 -5.59
CA ALA A 62 1.94 5.98 -4.55
C ALA A 62 1.50 4.53 -4.86
N ARG A 63 0.30 4.33 -5.43
CA ARG A 63 -0.16 3.01 -5.87
C ARG A 63 0.68 2.46 -7.02
N GLN A 64 1.02 3.29 -8.00
CA GLN A 64 1.83 2.89 -9.14
C GLN A 64 3.25 2.49 -8.71
N GLU A 65 3.91 3.29 -7.87
CA GLU A 65 5.24 2.97 -7.32
C GLU A 65 5.23 1.68 -6.50
N SER A 66 4.18 1.47 -5.70
CA SER A 66 4.00 0.24 -4.91
C SER A 66 3.83 -0.97 -5.82
N LYS A 67 3.00 -0.86 -6.87
CA LYS A 67 2.80 -1.89 -7.89
C LYS A 67 4.12 -2.27 -8.56
N GLU A 68 4.83 -1.30 -9.12
CA GLU A 68 6.10 -1.55 -9.84
C GLU A 68 7.15 -2.19 -8.93
N THR A 69 7.20 -1.78 -7.66
CA THR A 69 8.12 -2.36 -6.69
C THR A 69 7.77 -3.80 -6.37
N MET A 70 6.50 -4.12 -6.14
CA MET A 70 6.04 -5.49 -5.90
C MET A 70 6.26 -6.38 -7.13
N GLU A 71 5.91 -5.90 -8.33
CA GLU A 71 6.14 -6.61 -9.59
C GLU A 71 7.60 -6.96 -9.80
N ARG A 72 8.51 -6.00 -9.55
CA ARG A 72 9.96 -6.22 -9.65
C ARG A 72 10.46 -7.26 -8.65
N LEU A 73 10.03 -7.18 -7.39
CA LEU A 73 10.48 -8.12 -6.35
C LEU A 73 10.00 -9.55 -6.63
N VAL A 74 8.73 -9.72 -6.99
CA VAL A 74 8.17 -11.04 -7.32
C VAL A 74 8.76 -11.59 -8.61
N THR A 75 8.94 -10.75 -9.63
CA THR A 75 9.62 -11.12 -10.88
C THR A 75 11.04 -11.62 -10.62
N ASN A 76 11.81 -10.92 -9.79
CA ASN A 76 13.16 -11.33 -9.44
C ASN A 76 13.17 -12.67 -8.69
N ALA A 77 12.25 -12.88 -7.74
CA ALA A 77 12.11 -14.14 -7.03
C ALA A 77 11.80 -15.30 -7.99
N LEU A 78 10.84 -15.12 -8.90
CA LEU A 78 10.48 -16.13 -9.90
C LEU A 78 11.65 -16.47 -10.83
N LYS A 79 12.38 -15.47 -11.31
CA LYS A 79 13.57 -15.66 -12.15
C LYS A 79 14.67 -16.43 -11.42
N MET A 80 14.86 -16.14 -10.13
CA MET A 80 15.88 -16.79 -9.34
C MET A 80 15.55 -18.26 -9.05
N VAL A 81 14.28 -18.58 -8.78
CA VAL A 81 13.85 -19.94 -8.48
C VAL A 81 13.75 -20.81 -9.74
N PHE A 82 13.09 -20.31 -10.78
CA PHE A 82 12.73 -21.12 -11.95
C PHE A 82 13.66 -20.92 -13.16
N GLN A 83 14.64 -20.01 -13.09
CA GLN A 83 15.62 -19.73 -14.16
C GLN A 83 14.98 -19.41 -15.53
N GLY A 84 13.71 -18.98 -15.55
CA GLY A 84 12.94 -18.67 -16.75
C GLY A 84 12.60 -17.18 -16.86
N ASP A 85 12.12 -16.78 -18.03
CA ASP A 85 11.69 -15.40 -18.33
C ASP A 85 10.29 -15.09 -17.76
N HIS A 86 10.07 -15.43 -16.49
CA HIS A 86 8.84 -15.11 -15.79
C HIS A 86 8.81 -13.62 -15.46
N VAL A 87 7.66 -12.97 -15.70
CA VAL A 87 7.38 -11.60 -15.26
C VAL A 87 6.02 -11.60 -14.58
N PHE A 88 5.98 -11.07 -13.37
CA PHE A 88 4.78 -10.94 -12.56
C PHE A 88 4.13 -9.58 -12.79
N HIS A 89 2.82 -9.58 -12.97
CA HIS A 89 2.01 -8.39 -13.20
C HIS A 89 0.88 -8.30 -12.19
N ILE A 90 0.57 -7.07 -11.78
CA ILE A 90 -0.56 -6.74 -10.91
C ILE A 90 -1.47 -5.78 -11.66
N ASP A 91 -2.67 -6.22 -12.01
CA ASP A 91 -3.65 -5.36 -12.67
C ASP A 91 -4.72 -4.94 -11.66
N PHE A 92 -4.89 -3.61 -11.49
CA PHE A 92 -5.93 -3.09 -10.63
C PHE A 92 -7.22 -2.92 -11.43
N GLU A 93 -8.24 -3.72 -11.13
CA GLU A 93 -9.57 -3.53 -11.69
C GLU A 93 -10.40 -2.60 -10.78
N GLU A 94 -10.99 -1.56 -11.35
CA GLU A 94 -12.00 -0.74 -10.68
C GLU A 94 -13.39 -1.35 -10.90
N ARG A 95 -13.79 -2.31 -10.05
CA ARG A 95 -15.16 -2.82 -10.04
C ARG A 95 -15.98 -2.13 -8.95
N ALA A 96 -16.82 -1.19 -9.38
CA ALA A 96 -18.05 -0.74 -8.70
C ALA A 96 -18.00 -0.61 -7.15
N ASP A 97 -17.02 0.14 -6.61
CA ASP A 97 -16.71 0.41 -5.18
C ASP A 97 -15.63 -0.45 -4.52
N ARG A 98 -14.96 -1.36 -5.25
CA ARG A 98 -13.77 -2.08 -4.75
C ARG A 98 -12.63 -2.02 -5.75
N SER A 99 -11.44 -1.66 -5.25
CA SER A 99 -10.19 -1.92 -5.97
C SER A 99 -9.84 -3.38 -5.76
N GLU A 100 -9.95 -4.18 -6.81
CA GLU A 100 -9.47 -5.55 -6.84
C GLU A 100 -8.10 -5.58 -7.54
N ALA A 101 -7.21 -6.47 -7.10
CA ALA A 101 -5.92 -6.69 -7.72
C ALA A 101 -5.91 -8.09 -8.31
N GLU A 102 -5.72 -8.18 -9.61
CA GLU A 102 -5.54 -9.44 -10.34
C GLU A 102 -4.05 -9.69 -10.56
N PHE A 103 -3.63 -10.93 -10.32
CA PHE A 103 -2.23 -11.31 -10.44
C PHE A 103 -2.05 -12.23 -11.64
N THR A 104 -1.11 -11.90 -12.51
CA THR A 104 -0.81 -12.73 -13.68
C THR A 104 0.70 -12.92 -13.85
N VAL A 105 1.08 -14.00 -14.53
CA VAL A 105 2.49 -14.30 -14.85
C VAL A 105 2.64 -14.51 -16.34
N SER A 106 3.46 -13.65 -16.96
CA SER A 106 3.86 -13.83 -18.35
C SER A 106 5.16 -14.63 -18.46
N SER A 107 5.32 -15.41 -19.52
CA SER A 107 6.59 -16.08 -19.85
C SER A 107 6.79 -16.10 -21.36
N THR A 108 8.04 -15.88 -21.79
CA THR A 108 8.41 -15.90 -23.20
C THR A 108 8.90 -17.30 -23.60
N TYR A 109 8.28 -17.88 -24.62
CA TYR A 109 8.66 -19.15 -25.21
C TYR A 109 9.25 -18.93 -26.61
N GLY A 110 10.36 -19.59 -26.89
CA GLY A 110 11.01 -19.55 -28.22
C GLY A 110 11.42 -18.15 -28.68
N GLY A 111 11.64 -17.21 -27.75
CA GLY A 111 12.09 -15.84 -28.02
C GLY A 111 11.02 -14.86 -28.51
N ASN A 112 9.86 -15.32 -29.01
CA ASN A 112 8.86 -14.45 -29.64
C ASN A 112 7.44 -14.57 -29.08
N GLN A 113 7.07 -15.67 -28.41
CA GLN A 113 5.70 -15.87 -27.94
C GLN A 113 5.60 -15.65 -26.43
N THR A 114 4.92 -14.58 -26.04
CA THR A 114 4.62 -14.31 -24.62
C THR A 114 3.24 -14.87 -24.29
N VAL A 115 3.18 -15.71 -23.26
CA VAL A 115 1.93 -16.25 -22.72
C VAL A 115 1.74 -15.73 -21.29
N GLN A 116 0.62 -15.07 -21.03
CA GLN A 116 0.24 -14.50 -19.73
C GLN A 116 -1.00 -15.21 -19.22
N ASN A 117 -0.90 -15.81 -18.03
CA ASN A 117 -1.98 -16.57 -17.41
C ASN A 117 -2.04 -16.29 -15.91
N ASP A 118 -3.17 -16.62 -15.30
CA ASP A 118 -3.31 -16.73 -13.85
C ASP A 118 -2.34 -17.80 -13.30
N PRO A 119 -1.52 -17.48 -12.27
CA PRO A 119 -0.58 -18.43 -11.68
C PRO A 119 -1.27 -19.64 -11.03
N TYR A 120 -2.44 -19.45 -10.42
CA TYR A 120 -3.22 -20.49 -9.76
C TYR A 120 -3.72 -21.54 -10.76
N ASP A 121 -4.32 -21.09 -11.86
CA ASP A 121 -4.94 -21.98 -12.85
C ASP A 121 -3.92 -22.69 -13.76
N SER A 122 -2.80 -22.01 -14.08
CA SER A 122 -1.97 -22.42 -15.23
C SER A 122 -0.52 -22.76 -14.90
N ARG A 123 -0.02 -22.46 -13.70
CA ARG A 123 1.43 -22.57 -13.39
C ARG A 123 1.76 -23.57 -12.27
N GLY A 124 0.75 -24.07 -11.55
CA GLY A 124 0.89 -25.09 -10.52
C GLY A 124 1.33 -24.54 -9.15
N GLY A 125 1.20 -25.38 -8.11
CA GLY A 125 1.38 -24.96 -6.71
C GLY A 125 2.76 -24.39 -6.39
N GLY A 126 3.83 -24.88 -7.00
CA GLY A 126 5.19 -24.38 -6.75
C GLY A 126 5.39 -22.92 -7.15
N VAL A 127 4.81 -22.48 -8.28
CA VAL A 127 4.90 -21.07 -8.71
C VAL A 127 4.09 -20.19 -7.76
N VAL A 128 2.90 -20.65 -7.34
CA VAL A 128 2.04 -19.94 -6.38
C VAL A 128 2.75 -19.78 -5.02
N ASP A 129 3.42 -20.83 -4.52
CA ASP A 129 4.18 -20.77 -3.27
C ASP A 129 5.30 -19.71 -3.32
N VAL A 130 6.06 -19.66 -4.42
CA VAL A 130 7.14 -18.67 -4.61
C VAL A 130 6.59 -17.26 -4.71
N ILE A 131 5.48 -17.05 -5.44
CA ILE A 131 4.81 -15.75 -5.53
C ILE A 131 4.33 -15.30 -4.15
N SER A 132 3.68 -16.20 -3.39
CA SER A 132 3.19 -15.91 -2.04
C SER A 132 4.31 -15.51 -1.09
N LEU A 133 5.43 -16.24 -1.13
CA LEU A 133 6.62 -15.94 -0.35
C LEU A 133 7.23 -14.57 -0.74
N ALA A 134 7.39 -14.32 -2.03
CA ALA A 134 7.95 -13.07 -2.54
C ALA A 134 7.06 -11.86 -2.24
N LEU A 135 5.73 -12.01 -2.36
CA LEU A 135 4.76 -10.98 -1.98
C LEU A 135 4.85 -10.66 -0.49
N ARG A 136 5.00 -11.68 0.37
CA ARG A 136 5.18 -11.46 1.82
C ARG A 136 6.43 -10.63 2.11
N VAL A 137 7.55 -10.96 1.45
CA VAL A 137 8.78 -10.15 1.55
C VAL A 137 8.53 -8.73 1.03
N ALA A 138 7.92 -8.58 -0.15
CA ALA A 138 7.62 -7.28 -0.73
C ALA A 138 6.77 -6.42 0.21
N MET A 139 5.74 -6.98 0.86
CA MET A 139 4.91 -6.27 1.83
C MET A 139 5.71 -5.85 3.07
N LEU A 140 6.61 -6.70 3.58
CA LEU A 140 7.47 -6.34 4.72
C LEU A 140 8.40 -5.19 4.36
N GLU A 141 9.04 -5.23 3.19
CA GLU A 141 10.06 -4.26 2.78
C GLU A 141 9.48 -2.92 2.28
N THR A 142 8.27 -2.95 1.71
CA THR A 142 7.60 -1.74 1.20
C THR A 142 6.73 -1.05 2.25
N SER A 143 6.52 -1.68 3.40
CA SER A 143 5.69 -1.14 4.47
C SER A 143 6.19 0.21 5.00
N ARG A 144 5.25 1.12 5.23
CA ARG A 144 5.49 2.43 5.86
C ARG A 144 4.46 2.64 6.98
N PRO A 145 4.87 2.75 8.25
CA PRO A 145 6.26 2.66 8.76
C PRO A 145 6.89 1.28 8.53
N PRO A 146 8.23 1.16 8.56
CA PRO A 146 8.91 -0.12 8.40
C PRO A 146 8.42 -1.16 9.40
N LEU A 147 8.17 -2.38 8.92
CA LEU A 147 7.86 -3.53 9.75
C LEU A 147 9.16 -4.23 10.15
N ASP A 148 9.56 -4.02 11.40
CA ASP A 148 10.70 -4.70 12.02
C ASP A 148 10.37 -6.17 12.38
N GLY A 149 11.41 -6.94 12.68
CA GLY A 149 11.29 -8.31 13.15
C GLY A 149 11.49 -9.38 12.07
N PRO A 150 11.48 -10.66 12.47
CA PRO A 150 11.85 -11.76 11.60
C PRO A 150 10.73 -12.13 10.62
N LEU A 151 11.11 -12.68 9.47
CA LEU A 151 10.22 -13.44 8.60
C LEU A 151 10.10 -14.88 9.12
N ILE A 152 8.94 -15.24 9.64
CA ILE A 152 8.66 -16.60 10.14
C ILE A 152 7.95 -17.41 9.05
N LEU A 153 8.49 -18.58 8.73
CA LEU A 153 8.02 -19.47 7.67
C LEU A 153 7.77 -20.86 8.25
N ASP A 154 6.61 -21.44 7.94
CA ASP A 154 6.26 -22.82 8.27
C ASP A 154 6.11 -23.60 6.96
N GLU A 155 7.02 -24.54 6.73
CA GLU A 155 7.15 -25.35 5.51
C GLU A 155 7.10 -24.56 4.20
N PRO A 156 7.99 -23.57 3.99
CA PRO A 156 7.98 -22.79 2.76
C PRO A 156 8.36 -23.64 1.55
N GLY A 157 7.71 -23.36 0.41
CA GLY A 157 8.00 -24.05 -0.85
C GLY A 157 7.54 -25.51 -0.87
N LYS A 158 6.57 -25.91 -0.04
CA LYS A 158 6.05 -27.29 0.04
C LYS A 158 5.60 -27.84 -1.31
N HIS A 159 5.06 -27.01 -2.20
CA HIS A 159 4.60 -27.42 -3.53
C HIS A 159 5.66 -27.25 -4.62
N VAL A 160 6.87 -26.83 -4.26
CA VAL A 160 7.99 -26.65 -5.18
C VAL A 160 8.67 -28.00 -5.40
N SER A 161 8.85 -28.38 -6.66
CA SER A 161 9.55 -29.62 -7.03
C SER A 161 10.98 -29.65 -6.46
N GLU A 162 11.47 -30.84 -6.08
CA GLU A 162 12.79 -31.01 -5.43
C GLU A 162 13.94 -30.30 -6.15
N GLN A 163 13.94 -30.30 -7.49
CA GLN A 163 14.96 -29.65 -8.32
C GLN A 163 15.06 -28.12 -8.15
N TYR A 164 14.03 -27.47 -7.60
CA TYR A 164 13.95 -26.02 -7.40
C TYR A 164 14.09 -25.61 -5.92
N VAL A 165 14.10 -26.58 -5.01
CA VAL A 165 14.18 -26.32 -3.56
C VAL A 165 15.47 -25.58 -3.19
N ARG A 166 16.58 -25.92 -3.86
CA ARG A 166 17.87 -25.27 -3.60
C ARG A 166 17.85 -23.79 -3.96
N GLN A 167 17.17 -23.45 -5.05
CA GLN A 167 16.99 -22.08 -5.54
C GLN A 167 16.01 -21.30 -4.64
N VAL A 168 15.03 -21.96 -4.02
CA VAL A 168 14.21 -21.35 -2.94
C VAL A 168 15.08 -21.02 -1.73
N ALA A 169 16.01 -21.90 -1.34
CA ALA A 169 16.98 -21.62 -0.28
C ALA A 169 17.89 -20.43 -0.64
N GLU A 170 18.40 -20.38 -1.88
CA GLU A 170 19.16 -19.23 -2.37
C GLU A 170 18.33 -17.94 -2.30
N PHE A 171 17.03 -18.00 -2.61
CA PHE A 171 16.10 -16.86 -2.52
C PHE A 171 15.98 -16.35 -1.10
N LEU A 172 15.73 -17.24 -0.14
CA LEU A 172 15.66 -16.86 1.27
C LEU A 172 16.99 -16.25 1.75
N ASN A 173 18.13 -16.80 1.34
CA ASN A 173 19.44 -16.23 1.69
C ASN A 173 19.67 -14.85 1.04
N ALA A 174 19.25 -14.65 -0.20
CA ALA A 174 19.31 -13.35 -0.86
C ALA A 174 18.44 -12.32 -0.13
N VAL A 175 17.26 -12.71 0.36
CA VAL A 175 16.38 -11.85 1.18
C VAL A 175 17.08 -11.45 2.48
N CYS A 176 17.66 -12.41 3.23
CA CYS A 176 18.41 -12.13 4.45
C CYS A 176 19.52 -11.09 4.19
N ASN A 177 20.33 -11.31 3.15
CA ASN A 177 21.50 -10.48 2.85
C ASN A 177 21.15 -9.10 2.29
N SER A 178 20.07 -8.99 1.51
CA SER A 178 19.70 -7.74 0.86
C SER A 178 18.95 -6.79 1.79
N PHE A 179 18.17 -7.33 2.72
CA PHE A 179 17.28 -6.56 3.59
C PHE A 179 17.68 -6.58 5.07
N ASP A 180 18.80 -7.25 5.41
CA ASP A 180 19.25 -7.46 6.80
C ASP A 180 18.13 -8.03 7.70
N ARG A 181 17.32 -8.93 7.12
CA ARG A 181 16.15 -9.51 7.79
C ARG A 181 16.44 -10.94 8.24
N GLN A 182 16.17 -11.21 9.51
CA GLN A 182 16.22 -12.56 10.05
C GLN A 182 15.09 -13.42 9.46
N VAL A 183 15.41 -14.61 8.97
CA VAL A 183 14.42 -15.63 8.58
C VAL A 183 14.46 -16.77 9.59
N ILE A 184 13.29 -17.14 10.10
CA ILE A 184 13.08 -18.31 10.96
C ILE A 184 12.16 -19.25 10.21
N MET A 185 12.62 -20.48 9.97
CA MET A 185 11.91 -21.44 9.13
C MET A 185 11.80 -22.79 9.82
N VAL A 186 10.60 -23.38 9.77
CA VAL A 186 10.35 -24.77 10.14
C VAL A 186 10.21 -25.57 8.85
N THR A 187 11.01 -26.63 8.69
CA THR A 187 10.87 -27.51 7.53
C THR A 187 11.41 -28.91 7.78
N HIS A 188 10.82 -29.91 7.12
CA HIS A 188 11.37 -31.26 6.98
C HIS A 188 12.27 -31.43 5.74
N ASN A 189 12.38 -30.41 4.88
CA ASN A 189 13.23 -30.47 3.69
C ASN A 189 14.69 -30.20 4.04
N GLN A 190 15.54 -31.22 3.87
CA GLN A 190 16.95 -31.14 4.25
C GLN A 190 17.72 -30.04 3.48
N HIS A 191 17.41 -29.80 2.20
CA HIS A 191 18.09 -28.76 1.42
C HIS A 191 17.79 -27.34 1.94
N LEU A 192 16.56 -27.11 2.42
CA LEU A 192 16.18 -25.85 3.05
C LEU A 192 16.80 -25.73 4.45
N ALA A 193 16.79 -26.83 5.22
CA ALA A 193 17.40 -26.86 6.55
C ALA A 193 18.89 -26.58 6.50
N ASP A 194 19.62 -27.17 5.55
CA ASP A 194 21.08 -27.02 5.41
C ASP A 194 21.49 -25.64 4.85
N ALA A 195 20.57 -24.91 4.23
CA ALA A 195 20.83 -23.58 3.71
C ALA A 195 20.85 -22.49 4.80
N GLY A 196 20.31 -22.79 5.98
CA GLY A 196 20.27 -21.87 7.11
C GLY A 196 21.65 -21.64 7.72
N ALA A 197 21.91 -20.42 8.19
CA ALA A 197 23.12 -20.12 8.95
C ALA A 197 23.22 -20.94 10.24
N THR A 198 22.08 -21.31 10.83
CA THR A 198 21.99 -22.23 11.96
C THR A 198 20.75 -23.09 11.82
N SER A 199 20.92 -24.40 12.01
CA SER A 199 19.85 -25.38 11.87
C SER A 199 19.70 -26.19 13.15
N TYR A 200 18.45 -26.34 13.61
CA TYR A 200 18.09 -27.10 14.81
C TYR A 200 17.25 -28.31 14.40
N TYR A 201 17.63 -29.50 14.86
CA TYR A 201 16.87 -30.73 14.65
C TYR A 201 16.02 -31.03 15.87
N ILE A 202 14.73 -31.30 15.66
CA ILE A 202 13.75 -31.58 16.72
C ILE A 202 13.21 -32.99 16.53
N GLU A 203 13.30 -33.82 17.57
CA GLU A 203 12.80 -35.20 17.58
C GLU A 203 11.92 -35.43 18.81
N ILE A 204 10.92 -36.31 18.71
CA ILE A 204 10.13 -36.73 19.87
C ILE A 204 10.83 -37.94 20.51
N LYS A 205 11.20 -37.83 21.79
CA LYS A 205 11.74 -38.93 22.62
C LYS A 205 10.88 -39.08 23.86
N ASN A 206 10.31 -40.27 24.05
CA ASN A 206 9.42 -40.58 25.18
C ASN A 206 8.24 -39.60 25.35
N GLY A 207 7.72 -39.05 24.25
CA GLY A 207 6.61 -38.08 24.28
C GLY A 207 7.03 -36.63 24.54
N GLU A 208 8.33 -36.35 24.68
CA GLU A 208 8.88 -35.01 24.85
C GLU A 208 9.65 -34.57 23.58
N SER A 209 9.48 -33.31 23.18
CA SER A 209 10.26 -32.72 22.08
C SER A 209 11.69 -32.42 22.57
N VAL A 210 12.67 -33.06 21.95
CA VAL A 210 14.10 -32.93 22.26
C VAL A 210 14.82 -32.31 21.06
N VAL A 211 15.63 -31.29 21.30
CA VAL A 211 16.48 -30.65 20.29
C VAL A 211 17.83 -31.37 20.27
N SER A 212 18.22 -31.98 19.14
CA SER A 212 19.33 -32.94 19.07
C SER A 212 20.58 -32.48 18.29
N GLY A 213 20.56 -31.31 17.64
CA GLY A 213 21.74 -30.82 16.92
C GLY A 213 21.70 -29.33 16.60
N ARG A 214 22.90 -28.74 16.50
CA ARG A 214 23.17 -27.42 15.92
C ARG A 214 24.15 -27.62 14.77
N SER A 215 23.72 -27.39 13.54
CA SER A 215 24.62 -27.29 12.39
C SER A 215 24.77 -25.82 12.01
N THR A 216 26.00 -25.34 11.82
CA THR A 216 26.28 -24.01 11.30
C THR A 216 26.90 -24.15 9.91
N ALA A 217 26.18 -23.69 8.88
CA ALA A 217 26.70 -23.66 7.51
C ALA A 217 27.71 -22.50 7.31
N PHE A 218 27.71 -21.51 8.21
CA PHE A 218 28.56 -20.32 8.17
C PHE A 218 29.17 -20.06 9.55
N ASP A 219 30.48 -20.27 9.68
CA ASP A 219 31.28 -19.62 10.72
C ASP A 219 31.68 -18.23 10.16
N CYS A 220 31.07 -17.17 10.69
CA CYS A 220 31.60 -15.81 10.58
C CYS A 220 32.43 -15.50 11.83
#